data_AF-A0A430HF59-F1
#
_entry.id   AF-A0A430HF59-F1
#
_cell.length_a   1.000
_cell.length_b   1.000
_cell.length_c   1.000
_cell.angle_alpha   90.00
_cell.angle_beta   90.00
_cell.angle_gamma   90.00
#
_symmetry.space_group_name_H-M   'P 1'
#
loop_
_entity.id
_entity.type
_entity.pdbx_description
1 polymer ?
#
loop_
_entity_poly.entity_id
_entity_poly.type
_entity_poly.pdbx_seq_one_letter_code
_entity_poly.pdbx_strand_id
1 'polypeptide(L)'
;MSIQKAIAALAFVPAHERDTWVRMGMAMKAGFLEDGFVPWDAWSQGADSYNALAARAVWRSIGAAGKVGIGTLYYEAAANGWRDHGPPRGPLGAHALAQRQREREARAAAVAAEQARKERGYRQAAVHAQRLIDRCSMKTHYYLNAKGLPAVLALVSDTTLIVPMRDLDTNALRGIQSIAWIPEERRWEKKMAPGMRARGAVLRLGKQRAPETFLCEGYATGLSIDMALRRLRLNASVLVCFSAANMAHVAALLRGPRFAIADNDASGAGEAAAKKTGLPYAMSEVVGEDANDLHQRAGIVALCKLLIDVRRRTG
;
A
#
# COMPACT_ATOMS: atom_id res chain seq x y z
N MET A 1 -26.71 -2.99 -22.00
CA MET A 1 -27.13 -1.72 -21.36
C MET A 1 -26.96 -0.62 -22.40
N SER A 2 -28.02 0.10 -22.78
CA SER A 2 -27.94 1.08 -23.88
C SER A 2 -27.58 2.47 -23.40
N ILE A 3 -26.82 3.22 -24.21
CA ILE A 3 -26.49 4.62 -23.93
C ILE A 3 -27.72 5.52 -23.90
N GLN A 4 -28.75 5.19 -24.70
CA GLN A 4 -30.03 5.90 -24.70
C GLN A 4 -30.76 5.81 -23.35
N LYS A 5 -30.71 4.66 -22.69
CA LYS A 5 -31.27 4.49 -21.34
C LYS A 5 -30.52 5.35 -20.31
N ALA A 6 -29.21 5.44 -20.43
CA ALA A 6 -28.40 6.28 -19.55
C ALA A 6 -28.69 7.78 -19.77
N ILE A 7 -28.86 8.21 -21.03
CA ILE A 7 -29.28 9.58 -21.36
C ILE A 7 -30.65 9.90 -20.73
N ALA A 8 -31.61 9.00 -20.90
CA ALA A 8 -32.94 9.16 -20.31
C ALA A 8 -32.91 9.24 -18.78
N ALA A 9 -32.02 8.48 -18.13
CA ALA A 9 -31.81 8.56 -16.68
C ALA A 9 -31.12 9.87 -16.26
N LEU A 10 -30.09 10.29 -17.00
CA LEU A 10 -29.29 11.48 -16.72
C LEU A 10 -30.14 12.75 -16.75
N ALA A 11 -31.15 12.82 -17.63
CA ALA A 11 -32.10 13.93 -17.69
C ALA A 11 -32.89 14.17 -16.39
N PHE A 12 -33.01 13.15 -15.52
CA PHE A 12 -33.66 13.30 -14.22
C PHE A 12 -32.70 13.83 -13.14
N VAL A 13 -31.38 13.83 -13.37
CA VAL A 13 -30.40 14.29 -12.37
C VAL A 13 -30.10 15.77 -12.57
N PRO A 14 -30.20 16.62 -11.53
CA PRO A 14 -29.79 18.02 -11.64
C PRO A 14 -28.28 18.19 -11.81
N ALA A 15 -27.85 19.06 -12.73
CA ALA A 15 -26.44 19.26 -13.09
C ALA A 15 -25.70 20.34 -12.27
N HIS A 16 -26.37 21.01 -11.33
CA HIS A 16 -25.85 22.21 -10.65
C HIS A 16 -24.85 21.92 -9.51
N GLU A 17 -24.91 20.74 -8.90
CA GLU A 17 -24.04 20.38 -7.78
C GLU A 17 -22.76 19.71 -8.30
N ARG A 18 -21.60 20.29 -7.96
CA ARG A 18 -20.30 19.93 -8.54
C ARG A 18 -19.94 18.46 -8.33
N ASP A 19 -20.17 17.89 -7.14
CA ASP A 19 -19.85 16.48 -6.85
C ASP A 19 -20.73 15.55 -7.69
N THR A 20 -22.03 15.81 -7.71
CA THR A 20 -23.01 15.09 -8.53
C THR A 20 -22.64 15.14 -10.01
N TRP A 21 -22.29 16.32 -10.52
CA TRP A 21 -21.87 16.52 -11.91
C TRP A 21 -20.66 15.67 -12.31
N VAL A 22 -19.62 15.66 -11.47
CA VAL A 22 -18.41 14.83 -11.69
C VAL A 22 -18.76 13.35 -11.63
N ARG A 23 -19.56 12.93 -10.63
CA ARG A 23 -19.96 11.52 -10.47
C ARG A 23 -20.80 11.01 -11.62
N MET A 24 -21.66 11.83 -12.22
CA MET A 24 -22.40 11.44 -13.44
C MET A 24 -21.45 11.25 -14.62
N GLY A 25 -20.41 12.10 -14.73
CA GLY A 25 -19.34 11.92 -15.72
C GLY A 25 -18.58 10.60 -15.52
N MET A 26 -18.24 10.28 -14.26
CA MET A 26 -17.62 8.99 -13.91
C MET A 26 -18.52 7.80 -14.27
N ALA A 27 -19.81 7.89 -13.96
CA ALA A 27 -20.78 6.83 -14.26
C ALA A 27 -20.94 6.61 -15.77
N MET A 28 -21.00 7.69 -16.56
CA MET A 28 -21.08 7.63 -18.03
C MET A 28 -19.81 7.05 -18.63
N LYS A 29 -18.63 7.48 -18.18
CA LYS A 29 -17.34 6.95 -18.67
C LYS A 29 -17.11 5.49 -18.27
N ALA A 30 -17.56 5.08 -17.08
CA ALA A 30 -17.49 3.68 -16.66
C ALA A 30 -18.43 2.77 -17.49
N GLY A 31 -19.58 3.29 -17.94
CA GLY A 31 -20.55 2.53 -18.72
C GLY A 31 -20.26 2.49 -20.23
N PHE A 32 -19.69 3.57 -20.77
CA PHE A 32 -19.61 3.80 -22.22
C PHE A 32 -18.25 4.34 -22.70
N LEU A 33 -17.24 4.40 -21.83
CA LEU A 33 -15.92 4.96 -22.17
C LEU A 33 -16.08 6.35 -22.81
N GLU A 34 -15.34 6.64 -23.88
CA GLU A 34 -15.37 7.95 -24.56
C GLU A 34 -16.71 8.28 -25.23
N ASP A 35 -17.52 7.26 -25.59
CA ASP A 35 -18.86 7.49 -26.15
C ASP A 35 -19.81 8.15 -25.14
N GLY A 36 -19.49 8.07 -23.84
CA GLY A 36 -20.24 8.73 -22.77
C GLY A 36 -20.04 10.25 -22.70
N PHE A 37 -19.03 10.82 -23.38
CA PHE A 37 -18.72 12.24 -23.25
C PHE A 37 -19.82 13.13 -23.82
N VAL A 38 -20.20 12.89 -25.08
CA VAL A 38 -21.19 13.69 -25.79
C VAL A 38 -22.51 13.82 -25.02
N PRO A 39 -23.15 12.72 -24.56
CA PRO A 39 -24.38 12.84 -23.79
C PRO A 39 -24.20 13.49 -22.41
N TRP A 40 -23.07 13.26 -21.73
CA TRP A 40 -22.79 13.91 -20.45
C TRP A 40 -22.54 15.41 -20.62
N ASP A 41 -21.82 15.83 -21.65
CA ASP A 41 -21.56 17.24 -21.96
C ASP A 41 -22.84 17.96 -22.37
N ALA A 42 -23.68 17.35 -23.21
CA ALA A 42 -24.98 17.90 -23.59
C ALA A 42 -25.90 18.12 -22.37
N TRP A 43 -25.95 17.16 -21.44
CA TRP A 43 -26.65 17.34 -20.16
C TRP A 43 -26.02 18.43 -19.29
N SER A 44 -24.69 18.50 -19.26
CA SER A 44 -23.93 19.49 -18.48
C SER A 44 -24.21 20.93 -18.89
N GLN A 45 -24.51 21.16 -20.17
CA GLN A 45 -24.86 22.48 -20.72
C GLN A 45 -26.14 23.07 -20.10
N GLY A 46 -26.98 22.26 -19.46
CA GLY A 46 -28.17 22.72 -18.73
C GLY A 46 -27.88 23.40 -17.39
N ALA A 47 -26.62 23.45 -16.93
CA ALA A 47 -26.25 24.17 -15.72
C ALA A 47 -25.75 25.59 -16.04
N ASP A 48 -26.21 26.59 -15.29
CA ASP A 48 -25.80 28.00 -15.46
C ASP A 48 -24.29 28.20 -15.30
N SER A 49 -23.62 27.31 -14.55
CA SER A 49 -22.17 27.32 -14.32
C SER A 49 -21.36 26.54 -15.37
N TYR A 50 -21.98 26.10 -16.47
CA TYR A 50 -21.31 25.28 -17.48
C TYR A 50 -20.15 26.02 -18.16
N ASN A 51 -19.05 25.30 -18.36
CA ASN A 51 -17.91 25.76 -19.15
C ASN A 51 -17.34 24.59 -19.96
N ALA A 52 -17.35 24.71 -21.29
CA ALA A 52 -16.94 23.64 -22.19
C ALA A 52 -15.47 23.20 -22.01
N LEU A 53 -14.56 24.14 -21.71
CA LEU A 53 -13.16 23.81 -21.46
C LEU A 53 -13.01 23.03 -20.14
N ALA A 54 -13.75 23.44 -19.11
CA ALA A 54 -13.77 22.73 -17.82
C ALA A 54 -14.40 21.34 -17.94
N ALA A 55 -15.47 21.19 -18.72
CA ALA A 55 -16.09 19.89 -19.03
C ALA A 55 -15.10 18.92 -19.66
N ARG A 56 -14.39 19.35 -20.71
CA ARG A 56 -13.34 18.55 -21.36
C ARG A 56 -12.18 18.23 -20.43
N ALA A 57 -11.76 19.19 -19.60
CA ALA A 57 -10.67 18.98 -18.65
C ALA A 57 -11.03 17.93 -17.60
N VAL A 58 -12.24 18.00 -17.04
CA VAL A 58 -12.71 17.03 -16.05
C VAL A 58 -12.94 15.66 -16.68
N TRP A 59 -13.52 15.59 -17.88
CA TRP A 59 -13.72 14.31 -18.57
C TRP A 59 -12.40 13.55 -18.76
N ARG A 60 -11.33 14.26 -19.12
CA ARG A 60 -9.98 13.68 -19.26
C ARG A 60 -9.37 13.24 -17.93
N SER A 61 -9.72 13.89 -16.81
CA SER A 61 -9.21 13.50 -15.49
C SER A 61 -9.94 12.31 -14.88
N ILE A 62 -11.16 11.99 -15.36
CA ILE A 62 -11.90 10.81 -14.94
C ILE A 62 -11.25 9.55 -15.53
N GLY A 63 -10.86 8.63 -14.63
CA GLY A 63 -10.46 7.27 -14.99
C GLY A 63 -11.66 6.36 -15.26
N ALA A 64 -11.56 5.48 -16.26
CA ALA A 64 -12.63 4.53 -16.60
C ALA A 64 -12.88 3.44 -15.54
N ALA A 65 -11.90 3.21 -14.65
CA ALA A 65 -11.98 2.24 -13.56
C ALA A 65 -12.05 2.96 -12.21
N GLY A 66 -13.09 2.69 -11.42
CA GLY A 66 -13.29 3.32 -10.12
C GLY A 66 -14.51 2.75 -9.37
N LYS A 67 -14.78 3.29 -8.18
CA LYS A 67 -15.92 2.88 -7.35
C LYS A 67 -17.29 3.36 -7.90
N VAL A 68 -17.29 4.37 -8.76
CA VAL A 68 -18.48 4.93 -9.38
C VAL A 68 -18.70 4.26 -10.73
N GLY A 69 -19.65 3.34 -10.80
CA GLY A 69 -20.11 2.73 -12.05
C GLY A 69 -21.44 3.31 -12.52
N ILE A 70 -21.89 2.87 -13.70
CA ILE A 70 -23.17 3.27 -14.31
C ILE A 70 -24.39 3.07 -13.39
N GLY A 71 -24.35 2.11 -12.47
CA GLY A 71 -25.41 1.92 -11.46
C GLY A 71 -25.63 3.15 -10.58
N THR A 72 -24.59 3.97 -10.39
CA THR A 72 -24.67 5.24 -9.67
C THR A 72 -25.60 6.23 -10.36
N LEU A 73 -25.52 6.33 -11.69
CA LEU A 73 -26.40 7.18 -12.48
C LEU A 73 -27.86 6.77 -12.28
N TYR A 74 -28.18 5.48 -12.43
CA TYR A 74 -29.56 5.01 -12.25
C TYR A 74 -30.05 5.19 -10.81
N TYR A 75 -29.18 5.05 -9.81
CA TYR A 75 -29.52 5.31 -8.42
C TYR A 75 -29.86 6.79 -8.15
N GLU A 76 -29.08 7.72 -8.71
CA GLU A 76 -29.35 9.17 -8.59
C GLU A 76 -30.56 9.58 -9.43
N ALA A 77 -30.72 9.03 -10.64
CA ALA A 77 -31.89 9.29 -11.48
C ALA A 77 -33.19 8.81 -10.82
N ALA A 78 -33.18 7.60 -10.23
CA ALA A 78 -34.33 7.05 -9.54
C ALA A 78 -34.75 7.88 -8.31
N ALA A 79 -33.80 8.59 -7.69
CA ALA A 79 -34.03 9.57 -6.64
C ALA A 79 -34.80 10.80 -7.12
N ASN A 80 -34.68 11.12 -8.40
CA ASN A 80 -35.33 12.26 -9.01
C ASN A 80 -36.57 11.84 -9.80
N GLY A 81 -37.04 10.60 -9.62
CA GLY A 81 -38.30 10.12 -10.20
C GLY A 81 -38.16 9.21 -11.41
N TRP A 82 -36.92 8.94 -11.87
CA TRP A 82 -36.69 8.02 -12.98
C TRP A 82 -37.11 6.57 -12.62
N ARG A 83 -37.60 5.85 -13.62
CA ARG A 83 -37.95 4.42 -13.54
C ARG A 83 -37.48 3.74 -14.82
N ASP A 84 -36.95 2.54 -14.66
CA ASP A 84 -36.53 1.69 -15.78
C ASP A 84 -37.74 1.12 -16.54
N HIS A 85 -38.80 0.80 -15.79
CA HIS A 85 -40.06 0.27 -16.30
C HIS A 85 -41.23 1.01 -15.65
N GLY A 86 -42.19 1.47 -16.47
CA GLY A 86 -43.37 2.22 -16.03
C GLY A 86 -43.22 3.74 -16.10
N PRO A 87 -44.30 4.50 -15.80
CA PRO A 87 -44.29 5.95 -15.91
C PRO A 87 -43.34 6.58 -14.87
N PRO A 88 -42.68 7.70 -15.20
CA PRO A 88 -41.87 8.44 -14.24
C PRO A 88 -42.73 8.91 -13.08
N ARG A 89 -42.14 8.98 -11.89
CA ARG A 89 -42.75 9.61 -10.71
C ARG A 89 -42.15 11.00 -10.52
N GLY A 90 -42.82 11.86 -9.73
CA GLY A 90 -42.20 13.12 -9.31
C GLY A 90 -40.88 12.88 -8.56
N PRO A 91 -40.01 13.90 -8.48
CA PRO A 91 -38.78 13.81 -7.68
C PRO A 91 -39.11 13.44 -6.23
N LEU A 92 -38.14 12.84 -5.53
CA LEU A 92 -38.29 12.61 -4.08
C LEU A 92 -38.71 13.92 -3.41
N GLY A 93 -39.74 13.87 -2.57
CA GLY A 93 -40.20 15.05 -1.82
C GLY A 93 -39.10 15.58 -0.91
N ALA A 94 -39.20 16.86 -0.51
CA ALA A 94 -38.20 17.56 0.28
C ALA A 94 -37.76 16.78 1.54
N HIS A 95 -38.69 16.09 2.21
CA HIS A 95 -38.38 15.23 3.36
C HIS A 95 -37.45 14.06 3.01
N ALA A 96 -37.69 13.37 1.89
CA ALA A 96 -36.87 12.24 1.47
C ALA A 96 -35.49 12.67 0.95
N LEU A 97 -35.39 13.84 0.31
CA LEU A 97 -34.09 14.44 -0.05
C LEU A 97 -33.28 14.83 1.19
N ALA A 98 -33.93 15.47 2.18
CA ALA A 98 -33.30 15.81 3.45
C ALA A 98 -32.82 14.56 4.21
N GLN A 99 -33.60 13.47 4.22
CA GLN A 99 -33.18 12.19 4.80
C GLN A 99 -31.92 11.63 4.13
N ARG A 100 -31.88 11.61 2.79
CA ARG A 100 -30.69 11.14 2.04
C ARG A 100 -29.45 11.99 2.27
N GLN A 101 -29.61 13.31 2.36
CA GLN A 101 -28.50 14.20 2.66
C GLN A 101 -27.95 13.89 4.06
N ARG A 102 -28.83 13.74 5.06
CA ARG A 102 -28.44 13.32 6.43
C ARG A 102 -27.73 11.97 6.43
N GLU A 103 -28.20 10.98 5.66
CA GLU A 103 -27.54 9.68 5.53
C GLU A 103 -26.14 9.78 4.90
N ARG A 104 -25.97 10.61 3.88
CA ARG A 104 -24.65 10.87 3.25
C ARG A 104 -23.70 11.54 4.22
N GLU A 105 -24.15 12.58 4.90
CA GLU A 105 -23.38 13.30 5.92
C GLU A 105 -23.01 12.38 7.08
N ALA A 106 -23.95 11.57 7.58
CA ALA A 106 -23.71 10.59 8.62
C ALA A 106 -22.69 9.53 8.18
N ARG A 107 -22.77 9.02 6.94
CA ARG A 107 -21.81 8.06 6.39
C ARG A 107 -20.42 8.68 6.24
N ALA A 108 -20.33 9.91 5.73
CA ALA A 108 -19.07 10.63 5.60
C ALA A 108 -18.44 10.88 6.98
N ALA A 109 -19.24 11.32 7.96
CA ALA A 109 -18.82 11.51 9.33
C ALA A 109 -18.35 10.20 9.99
N ALA A 110 -19.05 9.08 9.75
CA ALA A 110 -18.64 7.76 10.26
C ALA A 110 -17.30 7.30 9.67
N VAL A 111 -17.08 7.48 8.36
CA VAL A 111 -15.79 7.17 7.72
C VAL A 111 -14.67 8.05 8.27
N ALA A 112 -14.91 9.36 8.43
CA ALA A 112 -13.93 10.29 8.99
C ALA A 112 -13.61 9.96 10.46
N ALA A 113 -14.62 9.60 11.26
CA ALA A 113 -14.45 9.19 12.66
C ALA A 113 -13.64 7.89 12.77
N GLU A 114 -13.88 6.92 11.89
CA GLU A 114 -13.13 5.67 11.83
C GLU A 114 -11.66 5.92 11.44
N GLN A 115 -11.42 6.76 10.42
CA GLN A 115 -10.06 7.15 10.02
C GLN A 115 -9.33 7.85 11.16
N ALA A 116 -9.96 8.83 11.80
CA ALA A 116 -9.39 9.54 12.95
C ALA A 116 -9.09 8.58 14.12
N ARG A 117 -9.95 7.58 14.37
CA ARG A 117 -9.70 6.53 15.37
C ARG A 117 -8.46 5.70 15.01
N LYS A 118 -8.32 5.27 13.76
CA LYS A 118 -7.14 4.52 13.28
C LYS A 118 -5.86 5.34 13.43
N GLU A 119 -5.89 6.62 13.05
CA GLU A 119 -4.72 7.49 13.18
C GLU A 119 -4.32 7.77 14.63
N ARG A 120 -5.29 7.89 15.55
CA ARG A 120 -4.99 7.93 17.00
C ARG A 120 -4.30 6.64 17.45
N GLY A 121 -4.79 5.48 17.02
CA GLY A 121 -4.17 4.18 17.30
C GLY A 121 -2.73 4.10 16.78
N TYR A 122 -2.48 4.52 15.55
CA TYR A 122 -1.13 4.56 14.97
C TYR A 122 -0.17 5.45 15.77
N ARG A 123 -0.63 6.64 16.18
CA ARG A 123 0.18 7.55 17.01
C ARG A 123 0.50 6.95 18.37
N GLN A 124 -0.48 6.31 19.03
CA GLN A 124 -0.26 5.63 20.30
C GLN A 124 0.73 4.47 20.17
N ALA A 125 0.63 3.67 19.11
CA ALA A 125 1.57 2.58 18.84
C ALA A 125 3.00 3.09 18.62
N ALA A 126 3.17 4.20 17.89
CA ALA A 126 4.48 4.84 17.70
C ALA A 126 5.08 5.38 19.01
N VAL A 127 4.27 6.02 19.87
CA VAL A 127 4.72 6.50 21.18
C VAL A 127 5.13 5.33 22.09
N HIS A 128 4.35 4.25 22.10
CA HIS A 128 4.69 3.06 22.88
C HIS A 128 5.98 2.41 22.38
N ALA A 129 6.13 2.30 21.05
CA ALA A 129 7.35 1.80 20.42
C ALA A 129 8.57 2.66 20.79
N GLN A 130 8.44 3.99 20.80
CA GLN A 130 9.54 4.87 21.21
C GLN A 130 9.96 4.61 22.66
N ARG A 131 9.01 4.54 23.59
CA ARG A 131 9.30 4.24 25.01
C ARG A 131 10.00 2.89 25.20
N LEU A 132 9.70 1.90 24.36
CA LEU A 132 10.38 0.61 24.40
C LEU A 132 11.80 0.71 23.85
N ILE A 133 12.00 1.43 22.75
CA ILE A 133 13.34 1.71 22.18
C ILE A 133 14.21 2.47 23.18
N ASP A 134 13.65 3.45 23.89
CA ASP A 134 14.39 4.25 24.88
C ASP A 134 14.93 3.42 26.05
N ARG A 135 14.31 2.26 26.33
CA ARG A 135 14.77 1.30 27.35
C ARG A 135 15.73 0.25 26.80
N CYS A 136 15.92 0.21 25.48
CA CYS A 136 16.83 -0.76 24.86
C CYS A 136 18.29 -0.37 25.08
N SER A 137 19.15 -1.38 25.04
CA SER A 137 20.60 -1.21 24.94
C SER A 137 21.11 -1.88 23.67
N MET A 138 22.17 -1.33 23.07
CA MET A 138 22.82 -1.92 21.90
C MET A 138 23.71 -3.08 22.34
N LYS A 139 23.30 -4.32 22.04
CA LYS A 139 24.00 -5.55 22.45
C LYS A 139 23.89 -6.63 21.39
N THR A 140 24.75 -7.64 21.48
CA THR A 140 24.57 -8.89 20.73
C THR A 140 23.35 -9.63 21.28
N HIS A 141 22.77 -10.54 20.49
CA HIS A 141 21.54 -11.23 20.86
C HIS A 141 21.53 -12.68 20.34
N TYR A 142 20.99 -13.60 21.13
CA TYR A 142 20.97 -15.04 20.81
C TYR A 142 20.28 -15.36 19.47
N TYR A 143 19.21 -14.63 19.11
CA TYR A 143 18.57 -14.76 17.79
C TYR A 143 19.56 -14.50 16.65
N LEU A 144 20.36 -13.45 16.75
CA LEU A 144 21.32 -13.08 15.71
C LEU A 144 22.49 -14.07 15.68
N ASN A 145 22.94 -14.55 16.85
CA ASN A 145 23.90 -15.65 16.93
C ASN A 145 23.39 -16.91 16.20
N ALA A 146 22.15 -17.32 16.47
CA ALA A 146 21.51 -18.46 15.80
C ALA A 146 21.29 -18.23 14.29
N LYS A 147 21.35 -16.98 13.83
CA LYS A 147 21.30 -16.60 12.41
C LYS A 147 22.68 -16.37 11.79
N GLY A 148 23.77 -16.74 12.48
CA GLY A 148 25.13 -16.62 11.96
C GLY A 148 25.69 -15.19 12.00
N LEU A 149 25.10 -14.32 12.82
CA LEU A 149 25.42 -12.89 12.94
C LEU A 149 25.87 -12.53 14.38
N PRO A 150 26.85 -13.22 14.98
CA PRO A 150 27.16 -13.11 16.41
C PRO A 150 27.73 -11.74 16.81
N ALA A 151 28.36 -11.02 15.88
CA ALA A 151 28.97 -9.71 16.13
C ALA A 151 28.01 -8.54 15.92
N VAL A 152 26.79 -8.77 15.42
CA VAL A 152 25.82 -7.69 15.16
C VAL A 152 25.24 -7.19 16.49
N LEU A 153 25.37 -5.89 16.71
CA LEU A 153 24.68 -5.19 17.79
C LEU A 153 23.28 -4.76 17.33
N ALA A 154 22.27 -5.02 18.15
CA ALA A 154 20.89 -4.62 17.92
C ALA A 154 20.28 -4.02 19.20
N LEU A 155 19.12 -3.37 19.07
CA LEU A 155 18.37 -2.88 20.22
C LEU A 155 17.79 -4.09 20.97
N VAL A 156 18.15 -4.23 22.24
CA VAL A 156 17.68 -5.31 23.10
C VAL A 156 17.05 -4.71 24.36
N SER A 157 15.82 -5.15 24.65
CA SER A 157 15.13 -4.92 25.92
C SER A 157 14.99 -6.27 26.61
N ASP A 158 15.61 -6.41 27.78
CA ASP A 158 15.71 -7.69 28.52
C ASP A 158 16.28 -8.81 27.64
N THR A 159 15.46 -9.79 27.26
CA THR A 159 15.80 -10.94 26.40
C THR A 159 15.17 -10.83 25.00
N THR A 160 14.58 -9.69 24.68
CA THR A 160 13.84 -9.48 23.43
C THR A 160 14.61 -8.53 22.52
N LEU A 161 14.85 -8.96 21.28
CA LEU A 161 15.39 -8.10 20.25
C LEU A 161 14.29 -7.21 19.68
N ILE A 162 14.57 -5.92 19.55
CA ILE A 162 13.64 -4.91 19.06
C ILE A 162 14.14 -4.37 17.71
N VAL A 163 13.32 -4.52 16.68
CA VAL A 163 13.59 -3.98 15.34
C VAL A 163 12.67 -2.78 15.08
N PRO A 164 13.20 -1.54 14.97
CA PRO A 164 12.39 -0.38 14.67
C PRO A 164 11.74 -0.47 13.28
N MET A 165 10.46 -0.14 13.20
CA MET A 165 9.72 -0.05 11.94
C MET A 165 9.35 1.41 11.68
N ARG A 166 9.88 1.96 10.60
CA ARG A 166 9.84 3.40 10.30
C ARG A 166 9.15 3.69 8.98
N ASP A 167 8.57 4.87 8.88
CA ASP A 167 8.02 5.40 7.65
C ASP A 167 9.07 5.45 6.54
N LEU A 168 8.70 4.99 5.33
CA LEU A 168 9.60 4.92 4.18
C LEU A 168 10.26 6.27 3.82
N ASP A 169 9.47 7.35 3.88
CA ASP A 169 9.85 8.67 3.36
C ASP A 169 10.41 9.56 4.47
N THR A 170 9.67 9.68 5.57
CA THR A 170 9.98 10.58 6.68
C THR A 170 10.92 9.96 7.72
N ASN A 171 11.13 8.63 7.67
CA ASN A 171 11.88 7.88 8.67
C ASN A 171 11.31 7.97 10.11
N ALA A 172 10.10 8.52 10.27
CA ALA A 172 9.40 8.60 11.54
C ALA A 172 9.07 7.19 12.06
N LEU A 173 9.20 6.97 13.36
CA LEU A 173 8.87 5.68 13.96
C LEU A 173 7.36 5.41 13.84
N ARG A 174 7.00 4.23 13.33
CA ARG A 174 5.60 3.76 13.22
C ARG A 174 5.27 2.65 14.20
N GLY A 175 6.27 1.87 14.60
CA GLY A 175 6.13 0.74 15.50
C GLY A 175 7.44 -0.03 15.62
N ILE A 176 7.37 -1.27 16.08
CA ILE A 176 8.50 -2.19 16.17
C ILE A 176 8.08 -3.61 15.74
N GLN A 177 9.07 -4.43 15.42
CA GLN A 177 8.98 -5.88 15.48
C GLN A 177 9.81 -6.38 16.67
N SER A 178 9.21 -7.15 17.57
CA SER A 178 9.90 -7.86 18.64
C SER A 178 10.26 -9.26 18.20
N ILE A 179 11.45 -9.73 18.55
CA ILE A 179 11.91 -11.11 18.34
C ILE A 179 12.27 -11.71 19.70
N ALA A 180 11.44 -12.64 20.16
CA ALA A 180 11.56 -13.27 21.48
C ALA A 180 11.65 -14.79 21.35
N TRP A 181 12.34 -15.43 22.30
CA TRP A 181 12.41 -16.89 22.37
C TRP A 181 11.16 -17.42 23.08
N ILE A 182 10.52 -18.45 22.52
CA ILE A 182 9.42 -19.18 23.15
C ILE A 182 9.98 -20.53 23.61
N PRO A 183 10.32 -20.69 24.91
CA PRO A 183 10.98 -21.90 25.42
C PRO A 183 10.22 -23.20 25.13
N GLU A 184 8.90 -23.16 25.29
CA GLU A 184 8.00 -24.32 25.18
C GLU A 184 7.97 -24.86 23.75
N GLU A 185 8.04 -23.96 22.76
CA GLU A 185 8.01 -24.29 21.33
C GLU A 185 9.40 -24.39 20.71
N ARG A 186 10.45 -24.10 21.50
CA ARG A 186 11.86 -24.07 21.06
C ARG A 186 12.06 -23.29 19.76
N ARG A 187 11.38 -22.15 19.62
CA ARG A 187 11.46 -21.29 18.43
C ARG A 187 11.51 -19.81 18.79
N TRP A 188 12.03 -19.03 17.85
CA TRP A 188 11.92 -17.58 17.88
C TRP A 188 10.56 -17.14 17.34
N GLU A 189 9.86 -16.29 18.08
CA GLU A 189 8.65 -15.61 17.61
C GLU A 189 8.99 -14.18 17.20
N LYS A 190 8.54 -13.79 16.00
CA LYS A 190 8.65 -12.43 15.48
C LYS A 190 7.25 -11.81 15.47
N LYS A 191 7.07 -10.69 16.15
CA LYS A 191 5.76 -10.05 16.31
C LYS A 191 5.82 -8.55 16.09
N MET A 192 4.94 -8.01 15.25
CA MET A 192 4.79 -6.56 15.10
C MET A 192 3.96 -5.98 16.25
N ALA A 193 4.26 -4.76 16.66
CA ALA A 193 3.49 -4.08 17.71
C ALA A 193 2.00 -3.98 17.33
N PRO A 194 1.07 -4.29 18.25
CA PRO A 194 -0.35 -4.17 17.96
C PRO A 194 -0.74 -2.71 17.70
N GLY A 195 -1.68 -2.51 16.78
CA GLY A 195 -2.20 -1.17 16.47
C GLY A 195 -1.29 -0.27 15.64
N MET A 196 -0.11 -0.74 15.22
CA MET A 196 0.79 0.04 14.36
C MET A 196 0.36 0.05 12.89
N ARG A 197 0.86 1.02 12.11
CA ARG A 197 0.71 1.05 10.65
C ARG A 197 1.84 0.28 9.97
N ALA A 198 1.69 -1.03 9.80
CA ALA A 198 2.68 -1.89 9.15
C ALA A 198 2.90 -1.58 7.66
N ARG A 199 1.81 -1.30 6.92
CA ARG A 199 1.88 -0.97 5.49
C ARG A 199 2.69 0.31 5.25
N GLY A 200 3.81 0.21 4.54
CA GLY A 200 4.77 1.27 4.25
C GLY A 200 5.79 1.49 5.36
N ALA A 201 5.82 0.64 6.40
CA ALA A 201 6.86 0.66 7.42
C ALA A 201 8.04 -0.24 7.01
N VAL A 202 9.27 0.25 7.17
CA VAL A 202 10.51 -0.41 6.78
C VAL A 202 11.59 -0.20 7.85
N LEU A 203 12.63 -1.04 7.83
CA LEU A 203 13.92 -0.69 8.43
C LEU A 203 14.90 -0.46 7.29
N ARG A 204 15.54 0.71 7.29
CA ARG A 204 16.59 1.03 6.33
C ARG A 204 17.95 0.72 6.92
N LEU A 205 18.74 -0.05 6.19
CA LEU A 205 20.17 -0.27 6.43
C LEU A 205 20.96 0.47 5.35
N GLY A 206 22.05 1.13 5.73
CA GLY A 206 22.83 1.98 4.83
C GLY A 206 22.29 3.41 4.72
N LYS A 207 22.73 4.13 3.66
CA LYS A 207 22.45 5.57 3.50
C LYS A 207 21.01 5.83 3.04
N GLN A 208 20.39 6.89 3.54
CA GLN A 208 19.01 7.27 3.17
C GLN A 208 18.83 7.56 1.67
N ARG A 209 19.85 8.18 1.05
CA ARG A 209 19.85 8.58 -0.38
C ARG A 209 20.82 7.74 -1.21
N ALA A 210 20.90 6.44 -0.93
CA ALA A 210 21.70 5.54 -1.76
C ALA A 210 21.10 5.47 -3.19
N PRO A 211 21.94 5.46 -4.24
CA PRO A 211 21.46 5.38 -5.63
C PRO A 211 20.77 4.04 -5.95
N GLU A 212 21.09 2.97 -5.22
CA GLU A 212 20.48 1.65 -5.38
C GLU A 212 19.79 1.20 -4.10
N THR A 213 18.66 0.49 -4.24
CA THR A 213 17.92 -0.06 -3.09
C THR A 213 17.61 -1.55 -3.26
N PHE A 214 17.98 -2.35 -2.27
CA PHE A 214 17.63 -3.76 -2.16
C PHE A 214 16.47 -3.93 -1.19
N LEU A 215 15.44 -4.67 -1.58
CA LEU A 215 14.30 -4.97 -0.73
C LEU A 215 14.37 -6.43 -0.29
N CYS A 216 14.05 -6.71 0.98
CA CYS A 216 13.91 -8.06 1.50
C CYS A 216 12.81 -8.12 2.55
N GLU A 217 12.36 -9.31 2.93
CA GLU A 217 11.34 -9.49 3.95
C GLU A 217 11.91 -9.42 5.37
N GLY A 218 12.87 -10.27 5.70
CA GLY A 218 13.35 -10.48 7.08
C GLY A 218 14.48 -9.56 7.53
N TYR A 219 14.56 -9.33 8.85
CA TYR A 219 15.64 -8.52 9.47
C TYR A 219 17.02 -9.17 9.32
N ALA A 220 17.17 -10.46 9.63
CA ALA A 220 18.43 -11.19 9.45
C ALA A 220 18.86 -11.25 7.97
N THR A 221 17.89 -11.48 7.08
CA THR A 221 18.05 -11.41 5.62
C THR A 221 18.62 -10.05 5.21
N GLY A 222 18.05 -8.96 5.72
CA GLY A 222 18.51 -7.59 5.44
C GLY A 222 19.92 -7.30 5.96
N LEU A 223 20.25 -7.79 7.15
CA LEU A 223 21.61 -7.67 7.71
C LEU A 223 22.64 -8.40 6.83
N SER A 224 22.35 -9.61 6.39
CA SER A 224 23.21 -10.38 5.49
C SER A 224 23.40 -9.66 4.14
N ILE A 225 22.34 -9.08 3.57
CA ILE A 225 22.44 -8.26 2.36
C ILE A 225 23.30 -7.02 2.60
N ASP A 226 23.10 -6.28 3.71
CA ASP A 226 23.91 -5.09 4.04
C ASP A 226 25.40 -5.43 4.18
N MET A 227 25.73 -6.57 4.82
CA MET A 227 27.10 -7.08 4.89
C MET A 227 27.70 -7.36 3.51
N ALA A 228 26.95 -7.99 2.61
CA ALA A 228 27.40 -8.28 1.26
C ALA A 228 27.59 -7.00 0.44
N LEU A 229 26.67 -6.04 0.52
CA LEU A 229 26.79 -4.74 -0.15
C LEU A 229 28.02 -3.96 0.33
N ARG A 230 28.30 -3.97 1.64
CA ARG A 230 29.52 -3.37 2.22
C ARG A 230 30.79 -4.07 1.74
N ARG A 231 30.78 -5.40 1.68
CA ARG A 231 31.91 -6.20 1.17
C ARG A 231 32.22 -5.85 -0.29
N LEU A 232 31.18 -5.63 -1.09
CA LEU A 232 31.25 -5.19 -2.48
C LEU A 232 31.54 -3.69 -2.65
N ARG A 233 31.57 -2.92 -1.55
CA ARG A 233 31.70 -1.44 -1.56
C ARG A 233 30.65 -0.75 -2.43
N LEU A 234 29.44 -1.32 -2.53
CA LEU A 234 28.34 -0.72 -3.26
C LEU A 234 27.69 0.41 -2.46
N ASN A 235 27.42 1.52 -3.13
CA ASN A 235 26.63 2.61 -2.56
C ASN A 235 25.14 2.25 -2.68
N ALA A 236 24.68 1.34 -1.82
CA ALA A 236 23.32 0.83 -1.83
C ALA A 236 22.72 0.90 -0.42
N SER A 237 21.39 0.87 -0.35
CA SER A 237 20.65 0.69 0.90
C SER A 237 19.81 -0.57 0.87
N VAL A 238 19.52 -1.14 2.03
CA VAL A 238 18.59 -2.27 2.19
C VAL A 238 17.34 -1.79 2.89
N LEU A 239 16.18 -2.18 2.39
CA LEU A 239 14.88 -1.99 3.01
C LEU A 239 14.30 -3.33 3.45
N VAL A 240 14.31 -3.56 4.77
CA VAL A 240 13.59 -4.67 5.39
C VAL A 240 12.11 -4.30 5.41
N CYS A 241 11.29 -5.06 4.69
CA CYS A 241 9.87 -4.78 4.47
C CYS A 241 8.95 -5.57 5.41
N PHE A 242 9.48 -6.54 6.16
CA PHE A 242 8.79 -7.33 7.20
C PHE A 242 7.61 -8.20 6.75
N SER A 243 7.20 -8.13 5.49
CA SER A 243 6.27 -9.05 4.85
C SER A 243 6.33 -8.92 3.33
N ALA A 244 6.02 -10.02 2.63
CA ALA A 244 5.92 -10.08 1.18
C ALA A 244 4.95 -9.03 0.61
N ALA A 245 3.78 -8.87 1.24
CA ALA A 245 2.77 -7.88 0.82
C ALA A 245 3.26 -6.44 0.96
N ASN A 246 3.98 -6.14 2.04
CA ASN A 246 4.54 -4.80 2.24
C ASN A 246 5.71 -4.51 1.29
N MET A 247 6.51 -5.53 0.95
CA MET A 247 7.59 -5.40 -0.04
C MET A 247 7.06 -4.92 -1.39
N ALA A 248 5.98 -5.53 -1.90
CA ALA A 248 5.34 -5.08 -3.14
C ALA A 248 4.79 -3.65 -3.05
N HIS A 249 4.20 -3.27 -1.90
CA HIS A 249 3.73 -1.91 -1.68
C HIS A 249 4.87 -0.89 -1.67
N VAL A 250 5.98 -1.19 -0.98
CA VAL A 250 7.17 -0.32 -0.89
C VAL A 250 7.85 -0.20 -2.25
N ALA A 251 7.99 -1.30 -3.00
CA ALA A 251 8.60 -1.31 -4.33
C ALA A 251 7.94 -0.31 -5.30
N ALA A 252 6.60 -0.21 -5.26
CA ALA A 252 5.82 0.69 -6.10
C ALA A 252 6.02 2.19 -5.77
N LEU A 253 6.47 2.51 -4.53
CA LEU A 253 6.70 3.89 -4.08
C LEU A 253 8.13 4.38 -4.37
N LEU A 254 9.07 3.45 -4.54
CA LEU A 254 10.48 3.79 -4.77
C LEU A 254 10.72 4.37 -6.17
N ARG A 255 11.91 4.93 -6.37
CA ARG A 255 12.43 5.38 -7.67
C ARG A 255 13.88 4.93 -7.83
N GLY A 256 14.37 4.93 -9.07
CA GLY A 256 15.74 4.51 -9.40
C GLY A 256 15.96 3.00 -9.41
N PRO A 257 17.23 2.56 -9.56
CA PRO A 257 17.62 1.15 -9.55
C PRO A 257 17.26 0.48 -8.23
N ARG A 258 16.49 -0.60 -8.32
CA ARG A 258 16.01 -1.32 -7.15
C ARG A 258 15.76 -2.79 -7.46
N PHE A 259 16.02 -3.64 -6.47
CA PHE A 259 16.08 -5.08 -6.63
C PHE A 259 15.35 -5.77 -5.47
N ALA A 260 14.64 -6.85 -5.75
CA ALA A 260 14.00 -7.66 -4.70
C ALA A 260 14.82 -8.92 -4.41
N ILE A 261 15.17 -9.15 -3.15
CA ILE A 261 15.76 -10.40 -2.68
C ILE A 261 14.68 -11.14 -1.91
N ALA A 262 14.16 -12.20 -2.54
CA ALA A 262 13.02 -12.95 -2.05
C ALA A 262 13.45 -14.17 -1.24
N ASP A 263 12.58 -14.57 -0.33
CA ASP A 263 12.68 -15.86 0.35
C ASP A 263 12.24 -16.95 -0.63
N ASN A 264 12.99 -18.05 -0.71
CA ASN A 264 12.59 -19.21 -1.52
C ASN A 264 11.78 -20.18 -0.66
N ASP A 265 10.65 -19.74 -0.13
CA ASP A 265 9.81 -20.56 0.73
C ASP A 265 9.03 -21.65 -0.05
N ALA A 266 8.74 -22.78 0.60
CA ALA A 266 8.04 -23.90 -0.03
C ALA A 266 6.63 -23.55 -0.53
N SER A 267 6.00 -22.49 -0.02
CA SER A 267 4.68 -22.03 -0.50
C SER A 267 4.77 -21.16 -1.76
N GLY A 268 5.98 -20.73 -2.15
CA GLY A 268 6.23 -19.82 -3.27
C GLY A 268 5.77 -18.38 -3.01
N ALA A 269 5.43 -18.03 -1.77
CA ALA A 269 4.87 -16.72 -1.43
C ALA A 269 5.87 -15.58 -1.64
N GLY A 270 7.13 -15.80 -1.26
CA GLY A 270 8.23 -14.85 -1.42
C GLY A 270 8.49 -14.56 -2.89
N GLU A 271 8.61 -15.59 -3.74
CA GLU A 271 8.80 -15.41 -5.17
C GLU A 271 7.60 -14.70 -5.83
N ALA A 272 6.37 -15.10 -5.48
CA ALA A 272 5.16 -14.47 -5.99
C ALA A 272 5.09 -12.97 -5.62
N ALA A 273 5.52 -12.61 -4.41
CA ALA A 273 5.59 -11.20 -4.00
C ALA A 273 6.69 -10.43 -4.75
N ALA A 274 7.85 -11.06 -4.98
CA ALA A 274 8.92 -10.47 -5.78
C ALA A 274 8.46 -10.20 -7.21
N LYS A 275 7.79 -11.16 -7.86
CA LYS A 275 7.16 -10.99 -9.19
C LYS A 275 6.17 -9.84 -9.21
N LYS A 276 5.31 -9.71 -8.18
CA LYS A 276 4.34 -8.60 -8.06
C LYS A 276 5.00 -7.22 -7.95
N THR A 277 6.27 -7.14 -7.56
CA THR A 277 6.98 -5.85 -7.51
C THR A 277 7.31 -5.30 -8.89
N GLY A 278 7.39 -6.16 -9.91
CA GLY A 278 7.87 -5.80 -11.25
C GLY A 278 9.37 -5.48 -11.31
N LEU A 279 10.12 -5.78 -10.24
CA LEU A 279 11.56 -5.52 -10.17
C LEU A 279 12.38 -6.74 -10.58
N PRO A 280 13.64 -6.56 -11.01
CA PRO A 280 14.57 -7.67 -11.06
C PRO A 280 14.72 -8.28 -9.66
N TYR A 281 14.55 -9.59 -9.56
CA TYR A 281 14.61 -10.31 -8.30
C TYR A 281 15.56 -11.51 -8.35
N ALA A 282 16.03 -11.91 -7.17
CA ALA A 282 16.78 -13.13 -6.93
C ALA A 282 16.38 -13.74 -5.59
N MET A 283 16.68 -15.03 -5.42
CA MET A 283 16.45 -15.82 -4.21
C MET A 283 17.46 -16.96 -4.17
N SER A 284 17.63 -17.60 -3.01
CA SER A 284 18.48 -18.80 -2.90
C SER A 284 18.02 -19.89 -3.87
N GLU A 285 18.94 -20.67 -4.42
CA GLU A 285 18.62 -21.85 -5.22
C GLU A 285 17.98 -22.99 -4.42
N VAL A 286 18.11 -22.95 -3.09
CA VAL A 286 17.57 -23.98 -2.18
C VAL A 286 16.20 -23.57 -1.65
N VAL A 287 15.21 -24.44 -1.84
CA VAL A 287 13.86 -24.24 -1.27
C VAL A 287 13.93 -24.34 0.26
N GLY A 288 13.27 -23.41 0.93
CA GLY A 288 13.28 -23.21 2.36
C GLY A 288 14.28 -22.15 2.83
N GLU A 289 15.13 -21.60 1.95
CA GLU A 289 16.15 -20.63 2.32
C GLU A 289 15.79 -19.18 1.99
N ASP A 290 16.20 -18.27 2.89
CA ASP A 290 16.35 -16.85 2.58
C ASP A 290 17.83 -16.51 2.25
N ALA A 291 18.12 -15.24 1.97
CA ALA A 291 19.48 -14.79 1.70
C ALA A 291 20.44 -14.91 2.90
N ASN A 292 19.92 -14.93 4.14
CA ASN A 292 20.72 -15.17 5.33
C ASN A 292 21.09 -16.66 5.45
N ASP A 293 20.18 -17.57 5.10
CA ASP A 293 20.48 -19.00 5.10
C ASP A 293 21.50 -19.35 4.00
N LEU A 294 21.39 -18.74 2.80
CA LEU A 294 22.44 -18.81 1.77
C LEU A 294 23.78 -18.29 2.30
N HIS A 295 23.79 -17.14 2.98
CA HIS A 295 25.01 -16.59 3.58
C HIS A 295 25.65 -17.55 4.59
N GLN A 296 24.85 -18.18 5.45
CA GLN A 296 25.35 -19.15 6.42
C GLN A 296 25.88 -20.42 5.77
N ARG A 297 25.15 -20.98 4.80
CA ARG A 297 25.52 -22.24 4.14
C ARG A 297 26.72 -22.09 3.20
N ALA A 298 26.70 -21.08 2.32
CA ALA A 298 27.64 -20.94 1.21
C ALA A 298 28.63 -19.78 1.39
N GLY A 299 28.51 -19.01 2.48
CA GLY A 299 29.38 -17.89 2.80
C GLY A 299 29.03 -16.59 2.08
N ILE A 300 29.63 -15.49 2.54
CA ILE A 300 29.31 -14.14 2.08
C ILE A 300 29.60 -13.92 0.58
N VAL A 301 30.57 -14.65 0.02
CA VAL A 301 30.94 -14.56 -1.40
C VAL A 301 29.81 -15.06 -2.31
N ALA A 302 29.11 -16.14 -1.92
CA ALA A 302 27.97 -16.64 -2.66
C ALA A 302 26.82 -15.62 -2.68
N LEU A 303 26.53 -15.00 -1.52
CA LEU A 303 25.54 -13.92 -1.44
C LEU A 303 25.97 -12.71 -2.28
N CYS A 304 27.25 -12.32 -2.25
CA CYS A 304 27.77 -11.24 -3.10
C CYS A 304 27.54 -11.53 -4.59
N LYS A 305 27.79 -12.76 -5.04
CA LYS A 305 27.51 -13.18 -6.42
C LYS A 305 26.03 -13.05 -6.75
N LEU A 306 25.13 -13.52 -5.89
CA LEU A 306 23.68 -13.39 -6.09
C LEU A 306 23.25 -11.92 -6.26
N LEU A 307 23.80 -11.02 -5.43
CA LEU A 307 23.52 -9.58 -5.53
C LEU A 307 24.09 -8.95 -6.81
N ILE A 308 25.26 -9.38 -7.29
CA ILE A 308 25.80 -8.92 -8.58
C ILE A 308 24.94 -9.40 -9.74
N ASP A 309 24.51 -10.67 -9.71
CA ASP A 309 23.75 -11.27 -10.79
C ASP A 309 22.38 -10.62 -10.94
N VAL A 310 21.67 -10.32 -9.84
CA VAL A 310 20.38 -9.61 -9.91
C VAL A 310 20.55 -8.17 -10.42
N ARG A 311 21.65 -7.49 -10.09
CA ARG A 311 21.94 -6.13 -10.57
C ARG A 311 22.14 -6.06 -12.09
N ARG A 312 22.56 -7.17 -12.71
CA ARG A 312 22.76 -7.27 -14.16
C ARG A 312 21.48 -7.58 -14.93
N ARG A 313 20.41 -8.00 -14.24
CA ARG A 313 19.12 -8.25 -14.87
C ARG A 313 18.46 -6.90 -15.14
N THR A 314 18.20 -6.60 -16.41
CA THR A 314 17.38 -5.45 -16.81
C THR A 314 15.91 -5.77 -16.55
N GLY A 315 15.23 -4.89 -15.82
CA GLY A 315 13.78 -4.94 -15.64
C GLY A 315 13.04 -4.26 -16.79
#